data_AF-A0A920ANM9-F1
#
_entry.id   AF-A0A920ANM9-F1
#
_cell.length_a   1.000
_cell.length_b   1.000
_cell.length_c   1.000
_cell.angle_alpha   90.00
_cell.angle_beta   90.00
_cell.angle_gamma   90.00
#
_symmetry.space_group_name_H-M   'P 1'
#
loop_
_entity.id
_entity.type
_entity.pdbx_description
1 polymer ?
#
loop_
_entity_poly.entity_id
_entity_poly.type
_entity_poly.pdbx_seq_one_letter_code
_entity_poly.pdbx_strand_id
1 'polypeptide(L)' 'MTGEITLAGKVLKIGGLKEKLIAAKRSGITNIIIPHENLGDVEEIESNILKDLEIIPVKNISEVLKVALHRHS' A
#
# COMPACT_ATOMS: atom_id res chain seq x y z
N MET A 1 -4.32 -4.07 -0.03
CA MET A 1 -4.35 -2.63 0.31
C MET A 1 -4.32 -2.48 1.82
N THR A 2 -3.61 -1.49 2.33
CA THR A 2 -3.74 -1.04 3.73
C THR A 2 -3.85 0.49 3.76
N GLY A 3 -4.67 1.03 4.66
CA GLY A 3 -4.94 2.47 4.73
C GLY A 3 -6.25 2.74 5.45
N GLU A 4 -6.32 3.82 6.20
CA GLU A 4 -7.61 4.33 6.69
C GLU A 4 -8.21 5.26 5.63
N ILE A 5 -9.54 5.38 5.61
CA ILE A 5 -10.25 6.20 4.63
C ILE A 5 -11.23 7.15 5.32
N THR A 6 -11.25 8.40 4.86
CA THR A 6 -12.27 9.37 5.30
C THR A 6 -13.53 9.25 4.44
N LEU A 7 -14.66 9.77 4.94
CA LEU A 7 -15.89 9.85 4.12
C LEU A 7 -15.70 10.67 2.84
N ALA A 8 -14.77 11.63 2.85
CA ALA A 8 -14.39 12.42 1.68
C ALA A 8 -13.49 11.64 0.70
N GLY A 9 -13.11 10.41 1.02
CA GLY A 9 -12.31 9.54 0.16
C GLY A 9 -10.79 9.74 0.24
N LYS A 10 -10.29 10.53 1.21
CA LYS A 10 -8.85 10.67 1.45
C LYS A 10 -8.31 9.40 2.12
N VAL A 11 -7.18 8.90 1.63
CA VAL A 11 -6.43 7.80 2.26
C VAL A 11 -5.47 8.37 3.29
N LEU A 12 -5.55 7.88 4.53
CA LEU A 12 -4.74 8.35 5.65
C LEU A 12 -3.64 7.36 5.99
N LYS A 13 -2.57 7.89 6.60
CA LYS A 13 -1.44 7.09 7.07
C LYS A 13 -1.87 6.06 8.11
N ILE A 14 -1.10 4.99 8.18
CA ILE A 14 -1.29 3.90 9.13
C ILE A 14 -0.02 3.62 9.92
N GLY A 15 -0.17 3.01 11.08
CA GLY A 15 0.94 2.35 11.79
C GLY A 15 1.17 0.91 11.34
N GLY A 16 2.30 0.35 11.77
CA GLY A 16 2.62 -1.07 11.59
C GLY A 16 2.83 -1.48 10.13
N LEU A 17 3.41 -0.61 9.31
CA LEU A 17 3.62 -0.87 7.89
C LEU A 17 4.59 -2.03 7.66
N LYS A 18 5.68 -2.09 8.44
CA LYS A 18 6.72 -3.12 8.34
C LYS A 18 6.15 -4.52 8.52
N GLU A 19 5.36 -4.74 9.57
CA GLU A 19 4.73 -6.02 9.88
C GLU A 19 3.76 -6.45 8.78
N LYS A 20 2.99 -5.50 8.23
CA LYS A 20 2.05 -5.75 7.13
C LYS A 20 2.77 -6.14 5.84
N LEU A 21 3.90 -5.50 5.52
CA LEU A 21 4.70 -5.83 4.34
C LEU A 21 5.34 -7.22 4.46
N ILE A 22 5.86 -7.57 5.65
CA ILE A 22 6.41 -8.91 5.91
C ILE A 22 5.32 -9.98 5.76
N ALA A 23 4.12 -9.72 6.29
CA ALA A 23 2.99 -10.65 6.15
C ALA A 23 2.58 -10.81 4.68
N ALA A 24 2.46 -9.72 3.93
CA ALA A 24 2.11 -9.75 2.52
C ALA A 24 3.13 -10.53 1.68
N LYS A 25 4.43 -10.30 1.90
CA LYS A 25 5.52 -11.04 1.26
C LYS A 25 5.45 -12.54 1.55
N ARG A 26 5.18 -12.92 2.81
CA ARG A 26 5.00 -14.33 3.22
C ARG A 26 3.78 -14.98 2.56
N SER A 27 2.73 -14.20 2.31
CA SER A 27 1.54 -14.65 1.60
C SER A 27 1.68 -14.64 0.07
N GLY A 28 2.86 -14.29 -0.46
CA GLY A 28 3.11 -14.20 -1.91
C GLY A 28 2.42 -13.02 -2.60
N ILE A 29 1.97 -12.01 -1.85
CA ILE A 29 1.38 -10.80 -2.39
C ILE A 29 2.50 -9.87 -2.82
N THR A 30 2.61 -9.62 -4.12
CA THR A 30 3.65 -8.73 -4.68
C THR A 30 3.19 -7.28 -4.73
N ASN A 31 1.90 -7.01 -4.99
CA ASN A 31 1.42 -5.66 -5.25
C ASN A 31 0.74 -5.08 -4.01
N ILE A 32 1.33 -4.03 -3.45
CA ILE A 32 0.90 -3.45 -2.17
C ILE A 32 0.58 -1.98 -2.31
N ILE A 33 -0.71 -1.69 -2.18
CA ILE A 33 -1.23 -0.32 -2.11
C ILE A 33 -1.06 0.22 -0.68
N ILE A 34 -0.38 1.36 -0.56
CA ILE A 34 -0.10 2.05 0.71
C ILE A 34 -0.54 3.53 0.66
N PRO A 35 -0.80 4.19 1.80
CA PRO A 35 -1.01 5.62 1.83
C PRO A 35 0.26 6.38 1.41
N HIS A 36 0.11 7.46 0.65
CA HIS A 36 1.24 8.28 0.23
C HIS A 36 2.04 8.85 1.41
N GLU A 37 1.35 9.19 2.50
CA GLU A 37 1.98 9.70 3.72
C GLU A 37 2.88 8.66 4.43
N ASN A 38 2.77 7.37 4.07
CA ASN A 38 3.63 6.30 4.60
C ASN A 38 4.91 6.04 3.77
N LEU A 39 5.18 6.83 2.72
CA LEU A 39 6.39 6.65 1.91
C LEU A 39 7.68 6.79 2.74
N GLY A 40 7.71 7.73 3.68
CA GLY A 40 8.85 7.87 4.60
C GLY A 40 9.09 6.60 5.42
N ASP A 41 8.04 5.95 5.90
CA ASP A 41 8.15 4.69 6.64
C ASP A 41 8.68 3.54 5.75
N VAL A 42 8.40 3.58 4.44
CA VAL A 42 8.93 2.59 3.48
C VAL A 42 10.43 2.77 3.28
N GLU A 43 10.92 4.01 3.23
CA GLU A 43 12.35 4.31 3.07
C GLU A 43 13.19 3.80 4.23
N GLU A 44 12.61 3.68 5.43
CA GLU A 44 13.26 3.10 6.61
C GLU A 44 13.31 1.57 6.60
N ILE A 45 12.60 0.90 5.68
CA ILE A 45 12.53 -0.56 5.62
C ILE A 45 13.69 -1.13 4.82
N GLU A 46 14.30 -2.18 5.38
CA GLU A 46 15.39 -2.91 4.75
C GLU A 46 15.02 -3.42 3.35
N SER A 47 15.92 -3.22 2.39
CA SER A 47 15.71 -3.57 0.97
C SER A 47 15.38 -5.04 0.74
N ASN A 48 15.85 -5.96 1.60
CA ASN A 48 15.52 -7.38 1.53
C ASN A 48 14.02 -7.66 1.73
N ILE A 49 13.34 -6.83 2.54
CA ILE A 49 11.89 -6.94 2.76
C ILE A 49 11.14 -6.38 1.54
N LEU A 50 11.60 -5.24 1.02
CA LEU A 50 11.00 -4.57 -0.15
C LEU A 50 11.26 -5.30 -1.47
N LYS A 51 12.27 -6.17 -1.51
CA LYS A 51 12.60 -6.96 -2.70
C LYS A 51 11.38 -7.77 -3.13
N ASP A 52 11.09 -7.73 -4.42
CA ASP A 52 9.96 -8.43 -5.06
C ASP A 52 8.56 -7.89 -4.67
N LEU A 53 8.50 -6.74 -3.97
CA LEU A 53 7.26 -6.02 -3.68
C LEU A 53 7.14 -4.78 -4.57
N GLU A 54 6.00 -4.64 -5.23
CA GLU A 54 5.59 -3.43 -5.95
C GLU A 54 4.76 -2.56 -5.00
N ILE A 55 5.38 -1.48 -4.51
CA ILE A 55 4.73 -0.52 -3.61
C ILE A 55 4.03 0.56 -4.42
N ILE A 56 2.72 0.71 -4.23
CA ILE A 56 1.87 1.64 -4.97
C ILE A 56 1.30 2.68 -3.98
N PRO A 57 1.91 3.86 -3.85
CA PRO A 57 1.43 4.91 -2.96
C PRO A 57 0.19 5.60 -3.54
N VAL A 58 -0.85 5.78 -2.72
CA VAL A 58 -2.11 6.44 -3.12
C VAL A 58 -2.52 7.54 -2.14
N LYS A 59 -3.20 8.57 -2.64
CA LYS A 59 -3.73 9.69 -1.84
C LYS A 59 -5.24 9.60 -1.63
N ASN A 60 -5.96 9.02 -2.58
CA ASN A 60 -7.42 9.00 -2.59
C ASN A 60 -7.96 7.65 -3.05
N ILE A 61 -9.20 7.34 -2.65
CA ILE A 61 -9.89 6.09 -3.00
C ILE A 61 -10.03 5.89 -4.51
N SER A 62 -10.15 6.97 -5.29
CA SER A 62 -10.23 6.88 -6.75
C SER A 62 -8.97 6.27 -7.38
N GLU A 63 -7.79 6.49 -6.77
CA GLU A 63 -6.54 5.89 -7.22
C GLU A 63 -6.50 4.40 -6.88
N VAL A 64 -6.95 4.04 -5.68
CA VAL A 64 -7.10 2.64 -5.25
C VAL A 64 -7.98 1.87 -6.22
N LEU A 65 -9.15 2.41 -6.56
CA LEU A 65 -10.10 1.76 -7.46
C LEU A 65 -9.53 1.54 -8.85
N LYS A 66 -8.73 2.49 -9.37
CA LYS A 66 -8.05 2.35 -10.67
C LYS A 66 -7.01 1.23 -10.68
N VAL A 67 -6.33 1.01 -9.57
CA VAL A 67 -5.28 -0.01 -9.43
C VAL A 67 -5.88 -1.38 -9.12
N ALA A 68 -6.86 -1.43 -8.23
CA ALA A 68 -7.40 -2.68 -7.69
C ALA A 68 -8.46 -3.33 -8.58
N LEU A 69 -9.18 -2.54 -9.40
CA LEU A 69 -10.25 -3.05 -10.25
C LEU A 69 -9.78 -3.14 -11.70
N HIS A 70 -9.84 -4.35 -12.27
CA HIS A 70 -9.73 -4.52 -13.72
C HIS A 70 -10.97 -3.91 -14.40
N ARG A 71 -10.77 -3.15 -15.48
CA ARG A 71 -11.88 -2.73 -16.34
C ARG A 71 -12.42 -3.98 -17.03
N HIS A 72 -13.57 -4.48 -16.61
CA HIS A 72 -14.39 -5.32 -17.47
C HIS A 72 -14.77 -4.46 -18.69
N SER A 73 -14.24 -4.85 -19.85
CA SER A 73 -14.69 -4.38 -21.16
C SER A 73 -15.79 -5.31 -21.65
#